data_AF-A0A813KJY7-F1
#
_entry.id   AF-A0A813KJY7-F1
#
_cell.length_a   1.000
_cell.length_b   1.000
_cell.length_c   1.000
_cell.angle_alpha   90.00
_cell.angle_beta   90.00
_cell.angle_gamma   90.00
#
_symmetry.space_group_name_H-M   'P 1'
#
loop_
_entity.id
_entity.type
_entity.pdbx_description
1 polymer ?
#
loop_
_entity_poly.entity_id
_entity_poly.type
_entity_poly.pdbx_seq_one_letter_code
_entity_poly.pdbx_strand_id
1 'polypeptide(L)'
;ASAATLAALRQCSRSGNWQQAVDIVSKALNSRDTPGQLRLCMAGVVQGIAACQRGRQWERAVQVFDDALGHRLQPDVFACS
;
A
#
# COMPACT_ATOMS: atom_id res chain seq x y z
N ALA A 1 -8.58 -7.47 -3.64
CA ALA A 1 -8.36 -6.08 -4.08
C ALA A 1 -9.07 -5.85 -5.40
N SER A 2 -9.88 -4.80 -5.55
CA SER A 2 -10.38 -4.46 -6.88
C SER A 2 -9.20 -4.03 -7.76
N ALA A 3 -9.09 -4.53 -8.99
CA ALA A 3 -7.98 -4.24 -9.90
C ALA A 3 -7.73 -2.73 -10.07
N ALA A 4 -8.77 -1.91 -9.91
CA ALA A 4 -8.70 -0.45 -9.92
C ALA A 4 -7.79 0.14 -8.84
N THR A 5 -7.84 -0.36 -7.61
CA THR A 5 -6.99 0.16 -6.51
C THR A 5 -5.51 -0.16 -6.70
N LEU A 6 -5.20 -1.36 -7.20
CA LEU A 6 -3.82 -1.74 -7.54
C LEU A 6 -3.30 -0.92 -8.73
N ALA A 7 -4.16 -0.62 -9.71
CA ALA A 7 -3.79 0.24 -10.84
C ALA A 7 -3.50 1.68 -10.38
N ALA A 8 -4.33 2.24 -9.50
CA ALA A 8 -4.11 3.57 -8.91
C ALA A 8 -2.79 3.61 -8.11
N LEU A 9 -2.51 2.58 -7.31
CA LEU A 9 -1.25 2.47 -6.56
C LEU A 9 -0.03 2.34 -7.49
N ARG A 10 -0.14 1.57 -8.57
CA ARG A 10 0.90 1.47 -9.61
C ARG A 10 1.16 2.80 -10.31
N GLN A 11 0.13 3.63 -10.47
CA GLN A 11 0.31 4.97 -11.03
C GLN A 11 1.01 5.88 -10.02
N CYS A 12 0.58 5.84 -8.75
CA CYS A 12 1.19 6.61 -7.67
C CYS A 12 2.66 6.23 -7.44
N SER A 13 3.01 4.95 -7.60
CA SER A 13 4.38 4.48 -7.49
C SER A 13 5.27 4.96 -8.63
N ARG A 14 4.71 5.36 -9.78
CA ARG A 14 5.46 5.95 -10.91
C ARG A 14 5.53 7.47 -10.83
N SER A 15 4.45 8.12 -10.37
CA SER A 15 4.39 9.58 -10.24
C SER A 15 5.01 10.13 -8.95
N GLY A 16 5.28 9.28 -7.95
CA GLY A 16 5.78 9.72 -6.65
C GLY A 16 4.71 10.34 -5.75
N ASN A 17 3.42 10.13 -6.08
CA ASN A 17 2.29 10.65 -5.32
C ASN A 17 2.03 9.82 -4.06
N TRP A 18 2.89 9.99 -3.06
CA TRP A 18 2.82 9.26 -1.79
C TRP A 18 1.53 9.53 -1.01
N GLN A 19 0.94 10.74 -1.10
CA GLN A 19 -0.29 11.10 -0.37
C GLN A 19 -1.47 10.23 -0.79
N GLN A 20 -1.68 10.12 -2.10
CA GLN A 20 -2.74 9.27 -2.66
C GLN A 20 -2.47 7.80 -2.40
N ALA A 21 -1.20 7.38 -2.49
CA ALA A 21 -0.82 5.99 -2.23
C ALA A 21 -1.11 5.57 -0.78
N VAL A 22 -0.73 6.40 0.20
CA VAL A 22 -0.96 6.13 1.62
C VAL A 22 -2.45 6.15 1.93
N ASP A 23 -3.21 7.13 1.42
CA ASP A 23 -4.67 7.21 1.65
C ASP A 23 -5.41 5.96 1.13
N ILE A 24 -5.05 5.49 -0.08
CA ILE A 24 -5.61 4.25 -0.64
C ILE A 24 -5.25 3.05 0.22
N VAL A 25 -3.99 2.94 0.66
CA VAL A 25 -3.53 1.81 1.47
C VAL A 25 -4.18 1.80 2.85
N SER A 26 -4.17 2.93 3.56
CA SER A 26 -4.81 3.05 4.87
C SER A 26 -6.31 2.77 4.80
N LYS A 27 -7.02 3.26 3.77
CA LYS A 27 -8.45 2.96 3.59
C LYS A 27 -8.69 1.46 3.40
N ALA A 28 -7.89 0.81 2.58
CA ALA A 28 -8.08 -0.61 2.30
C ALA A 28 -7.54 -1.55 3.39
N LEU A 29 -6.61 -1.11 4.25
CA LEU A 29 -6.22 -1.82 5.46
C LEU A 29 -7.27 -1.64 6.58
N ASN A 30 -7.78 -0.43 6.77
CA ASN A 30 -8.81 -0.12 7.78
C ASN A 30 -10.21 -0.62 7.42
N SER A 31 -10.42 -1.08 6.20
CA SER A 31 -11.62 -1.81 5.78
C SER A 31 -11.64 -3.21 6.40
N ARG A 32 -11.79 -3.31 7.73
CA ARG A 32 -12.04 -4.58 8.42
C ARG A 32 -13.54 -4.92 8.32
N ASP A 33 -13.83 -6.16 7.93
CA ASP A 33 -15.11 -6.85 8.19
C ASP A 33 -16.35 -6.53 7.33
N THR A 34 -16.20 -6.26 6.03
CA THR A 34 -17.31 -6.50 5.09
C THR A 34 -16.95 -7.52 4.01
N PRO A 35 -17.66 -8.66 3.93
CA PRO A 35 -17.51 -9.61 2.82
C PRO A 35 -17.99 -8.93 1.53
N GLY A 36 -17.05 -8.35 0.80
CA GLY A 36 -17.33 -7.61 -0.44
C GLY A 36 -16.41 -6.43 -0.72
N GLN A 37 -15.65 -5.92 0.25
CA GLN A 37 -14.76 -4.77 0.03
C GLN A 37 -13.27 -5.09 0.25
N LEU A 38 -12.55 -5.07 -0.88
CA LEU A 38 -11.26 -4.41 -1.05
C LEU A 38 -10.11 -4.75 -0.08
N ARG A 39 -9.94 -6.03 0.27
CA ARG A 39 -8.67 -6.51 0.85
C ARG A 39 -7.49 -6.24 -0.09
N LEU A 40 -6.50 -5.44 0.35
CA LEU A 40 -5.25 -5.27 -0.37
C LEU A 40 -4.43 -6.56 -0.35
N CYS A 41 -3.78 -6.86 -1.47
CA CYS A 41 -2.77 -7.91 -1.57
C CYS A 41 -1.39 -7.30 -1.33
N MET A 42 -0.39 -8.15 -1.10
CA MET A 42 1.00 -7.72 -0.90
C MET A 42 1.52 -6.75 -1.96
N ALA A 43 1.18 -6.99 -3.23
CA ALA A 43 1.57 -6.12 -4.32
C ALA A 43 1.13 -4.65 -4.10
N GLY A 44 -0.05 -4.41 -3.54
CA GLY A 44 -0.55 -3.05 -3.31
C GLY A 44 0.21 -2.31 -2.21
N VAL A 45 0.57 -3.01 -1.13
CA VAL A 45 1.39 -2.46 -0.04
C VAL A 45 2.77 -2.06 -0.57
N VAL A 46 3.41 -2.94 -1.36
CA VAL A 46 4.72 -2.66 -1.99
C VAL A 46 4.64 -1.45 -2.93
N GLN A 47 3.57 -1.30 -3.73
CA GLN A 47 3.40 -0.10 -4.55
C GLN A 47 3.24 1.17 -3.70
N GLY A 48 2.55 1.09 -2.56
CA GLY A 48 2.43 2.20 -1.61
C GLY A 48 3.79 2.62 -1.05
N ILE A 49 4.60 1.64 -0.64
CA ILE A 49 5.98 1.84 -0.17
C ILE A 49 6.84 2.47 -1.26
N ALA A 50 6.78 1.96 -2.49
CA ALA A 50 7.54 2.49 -3.63
C ALA A 50 7.14 3.93 -3.98
N ALA A 51 5.86 4.29 -3.85
CA ALA A 51 5.41 5.67 -3.99
C ALA A 51 5.96 6.58 -2.89
N CYS A 52 6.00 6.09 -1.65
CA CYS A 52 6.57 6.79 -0.50
C CYS A 52 8.08 7.00 -0.63
N GLN A 53 8.83 6.01 -1.11
CA GLN A 53 10.26 6.14 -1.40
C GLN A 53 10.53 7.23 -2.45
N ARG A 54 9.80 7.21 -3.57
CA ARG A 54 9.93 8.26 -4.60
C ARG A 54 9.50 9.64 -4.10
N GLY A 55 8.51 9.67 -3.21
CA GLY A 55 8.05 10.88 -2.53
C GLY A 55 9.02 11.42 -1.46
N ARG A 56 10.13 10.72 -1.17
CA ARG A 56 11.04 10.99 -0.04
C ARG A 56 10.32 10.99 1.32
N GLN A 57 9.37 10.09 1.49
CA GLN A 57 8.55 9.93 2.71
C GLN A 57 8.73 8.51 3.25
N TRP A 58 9.95 8.15 3.61
CA TRP A 58 10.28 6.79 4.05
C TRP A 58 9.64 6.45 5.40
N GLU A 59 9.41 7.44 6.26
CA GLU A 59 8.74 7.28 7.56
C GLU A 59 7.32 6.74 7.39
N ARG A 60 6.58 7.25 6.39
CA ARG A 60 5.24 6.75 6.04
C ARG A 60 5.29 5.37 5.41
N ALA A 61 6.34 5.06 4.65
CA ALA A 61 6.53 3.74 4.07
C ALA A 61 6.65 2.67 5.16
N VAL A 62 7.39 2.98 6.24
CA VAL A 62 7.54 2.09 7.40
C VAL A 62 6.20 1.90 8.13
N GLN A 63 5.43 2.97 8.33
CA GLN A 63 4.09 2.87 8.94
C GLN A 63 3.16 1.95 8.13
N VAL A 64 3.12 2.14 6.81
CA VAL A 64 2.31 1.29 5.91
C VAL A 64 2.73 -0.17 5.96
N PHE A 65 4.03 -0.42 6.09
CA PHE A 65 4.58 -1.77 6.21
C PHE A 65 4.20 -2.43 7.55
N ASP A 66 4.30 -1.68 8.65
CA ASP A 66 3.91 -2.14 9.99
C ASP A 66 2.41 -2.45 10.08
N ASP A 67 1.57 -1.56 9.54
CA ASP A 67 0.12 -1.78 9.45
C ASP A 67 -0.21 -3.05 8.64
N ALA A 68 0.50 -3.28 7.53
CA ALA A 68 0.31 -4.49 6.72
C ALA A 68 0.72 -5.76 7.47
N LEU A 69 1.84 -5.73 8.21
CA LEU A 69 2.27 -6.85 9.06
C LEU A 69 1.26 -7.13 10.18
N GLY A 70 0.71 -6.10 10.81
CA GLY A 70 -0.37 -6.22 11.80
C GLY A 70 -1.64 -6.88 11.24
N HIS A 71 -1.87 -6.74 9.94
CA HIS A 71 -2.96 -7.41 9.20
C HIS A 71 -2.59 -8.81 8.67
N ARG A 72 -1.46 -9.38 9.12
CA ARG A 72 -0.91 -10.69 8.68
C ARG A 72 -0.69 -10.79 7.17
N LEU A 73 -0.49 -9.66 6.49
CA LEU A 73 0.00 -9.64 5.12
C LEU A 73 1.51 -9.87 5.19
N GLN A 74 2.00 -11.02 4.72
CA GLN A 74 3.43 -11.33 4.72
C GLN A 74 4.14 -10.64 3.56
N PRO A 75 5.00 -9.64 3.82
CA PRO A 75 5.84 -9.05 2.79
C PRO A 75 6.81 -10.07 2.25
N ASP A 76 6.56 -10.49 1.01
CA ASP A 76 7.56 -11.18 0.21
C ASP A 76 8.74 -10.23 -0.01
N VAL A 77 9.95 -10.78 -0.03
CA VAL A 77 11.25 -10.16 0.34
C VAL A 77 11.69 -8.97 -0.56
N PHE A 78 10.85 -8.49 -1.48
CA PHE A 78 11.14 -7.40 -2.43
C PHE A 78 10.69 -5.99 -1.99
N ALA A 79 10.30 -5.76 -0.74
CA ALA A 79 9.79 -4.45 -0.30
C ALA A 79 10.86 -3.33 -0.21
N CYS A 80 12.15 -3.68 -0.17
CA CYS A 80 13.27 -2.73 -0.10
C CYS A 80 14.29 -3.01 -1.22
N SER A 81 14.16 -2.37 -2.38
CA SER A 81 15.26 -2.17 -3.33
C SER A 81 15.16 -0.80 -3.99
#